data_AF-A0A922IZW2-F1
#
_entry.id   AF-A0A922IZW2-F1
#
_cell.length_a   1.000
_cell.length_b   1.000
_cell.length_c   1.000
_cell.angle_alpha   90.00
_cell.angle_beta   90.00
_cell.angle_gamma   90.00
#
_symmetry.space_group_name_H-M   'P 1'
#
loop_
_entity.id
_entity.type
_entity.pdbx_description
1 polymer ?
#
loop_
_entity_poly.entity_id
_entity_poly.type
_entity_poly.pdbx_seq_one_letter_code
_entity_poly.pdbx_strand_id
1 'polypeptide(L)'
;MSCFKLPESLCKELENMMTKFWWGQRKEENKIRWVSWSKMCATKQNEGKGFKDLHSFNMALLEKQAWKIMNETSSLLHRIYKSKYFLNSSIQEAQLGNAPSYAWRGIWESIRLLMKGCKWRVGDGESINIWTDI
;
A
#
# COMPACT_ATOMS: atom_id res chain seq x y z
N MET A 1 9.40 1.25 -4.34
CA MET A 1 8.51 1.07 -3.18
C MET A 1 7.15 1.74 -3.35
N SER A 2 7.00 2.91 -3.98
CA SER A 2 5.69 3.59 -4.07
C SER A 2 4.88 3.33 -5.33
N CYS A 3 5.51 2.90 -6.43
CA CYS A 3 4.84 2.75 -7.73
C CYS A 3 4.54 1.30 -8.10
N PHE A 4 5.18 0.34 -7.43
CA PHE A 4 5.13 -1.07 -7.76
C PHE A 4 4.95 -1.90 -6.50
N LYS A 5 4.16 -2.98 -6.61
CA LYS A 5 4.05 -4.00 -5.56
C LYS A 5 5.30 -4.87 -5.60
N LEU A 6 6.00 -4.95 -4.48
CA LEU A 6 7.17 -5.80 -4.36
C LEU A 6 6.75 -7.24 -4.04
N PRO A 7 7.43 -8.26 -4.58
CA PRO A 7 7.27 -9.63 -4.14
C PRO A 7 7.55 -9.76 -2.64
N GLU A 8 6.74 -10.54 -1.94
CA GLU A 8 6.90 -10.75 -0.50
C GLU A 8 8.25 -11.41 -0.16
N SER A 9 8.75 -12.29 -1.04
CA SER A 9 10.08 -12.89 -0.91
C SER A 9 11.18 -11.82 -0.90
N LEU A 10 11.13 -10.85 -1.82
CA LEU A 10 12.08 -9.75 -1.90
C LEU A 10 12.00 -8.87 -0.63
N CYS A 11 10.79 -8.59 -0.13
CA CYS A 11 10.62 -7.89 1.13
C CYS A 11 11.31 -8.64 2.29
N LYS A 12 11.07 -9.96 2.42
CA LYS A 12 11.70 -10.81 3.44
C LYS A 12 13.23 -10.87 3.30
N GLU A 13 13.75 -10.93 2.08
CA GLU A 13 15.19 -10.90 1.82
C GLU A 13 15.82 -9.57 2.28
N LEU A 14 15.19 -8.45 1.94
CA LEU A 14 15.62 -7.13 2.38
C LEU A 14 15.56 -7.00 3.91
N GLU A 15 14.48 -7.44 4.55
CA GLU A 15 14.32 -7.44 6.01
C GLU A 15 15.36 -8.33 6.70
N ASN A 16 15.70 -9.48 6.10
CA ASN A 16 16.77 -10.34 6.60
C ASN A 16 18.13 -9.64 6.53
N MET A 17 18.41 -8.91 5.45
CA MET A 17 19.64 -8.10 5.36
C MET A 17 19.65 -6.99 6.39
N MET A 18 18.54 -6.29 6.59
CA MET A 18 18.41 -5.26 7.64
C MET A 18 18.59 -5.85 9.04
N THR A 19 18.02 -7.03 9.31
CA THR A 19 18.16 -7.74 10.58
C THR A 19 19.62 -8.14 10.83
N LYS A 20 20.30 -8.70 9.82
CA LYS A 20 21.72 -9.06 9.91
C LYS A 20 22.59 -7.83 10.16
N PHE A 21 22.31 -6.73 9.45
CA PHE A 21 23.00 -5.47 9.67
C PHE A 21 22.78 -4.94 11.09
N TRP A 22 21.55 -4.96 11.59
CA TRP A 22 21.21 -4.44 12.91
C TRP A 22 21.90 -5.18 14.06
N TRP A 23 21.99 -6.52 13.97
CA TRP A 23 22.62 -7.34 14.99
C TRP A 23 24.12 -7.61 14.75
N GLY A 24 24.65 -7.22 13.59
CA GLY A 24 26.05 -7.39 13.21
C GLY A 24 26.92 -6.20 13.62
N GLN A 25 28.17 -6.46 14.04
CA GLN A 25 29.14 -5.40 14.35
C GLN A 25 30.28 -5.31 13.32
N ARG A 26 30.66 -6.44 12.69
CA ARG A 26 31.70 -6.56 11.66
C ARG A 26 31.20 -7.39 10.48
N LYS A 27 31.83 -7.25 9.30
CA LYS A 27 31.50 -8.06 8.12
C LYS A 27 31.58 -9.56 8.47
N GLU A 28 30.54 -10.30 8.06
CA GLU A 28 30.42 -11.77 8.13
C GLU A 28 30.15 -12.43 9.50
N GLU A 29 29.92 -11.67 10.57
CA GLU A 29 29.52 -12.27 11.85
C GLU A 29 28.01 -12.56 11.92
N ASN A 30 27.62 -13.84 11.96
CA ASN A 30 26.25 -14.25 12.29
C ASN A 30 26.04 -14.19 13.81
N LYS A 31 25.44 -13.11 14.31
CA LYS A 31 25.07 -12.96 15.72
C LYS A 31 23.67 -13.48 16.04
N ILE A 32 23.46 -13.82 17.31
CA ILE A 32 22.16 -14.18 17.85
C ILE A 32 21.21 -12.99 17.68
N ARG A 33 20.05 -13.25 17.08
CA ARG A 33 18.96 -12.28 16.98
C ARG A 33 18.16 -12.32 18.27
N TRP A 34 18.40 -11.37 19.17
CA TRP A 34 17.75 -11.33 20.48
C TRP A 34 16.25 -11.02 20.42
N VAL A 35 15.84 -10.25 19.40
CA VAL A 35 14.44 -9.88 19.16
C VAL A 35 14.09 -10.16 17.70
N SER A 36 12.91 -10.73 17.47
CA SER A 36 12.42 -10.97 16.11
C SER A 36 12.20 -9.66 15.36
N TRP A 37 12.38 -9.67 14.04
CA TRP A 37 12.13 -8.50 13.20
C TRP A 37 10.68 -8.01 13.34
N SER A 38 9.71 -8.93 13.40
CA SER A 38 8.30 -8.61 13.63
C SER A 38 8.04 -7.81 14.93
N LYS A 39 8.70 -8.16 16.04
CA LYS A 39 8.62 -7.40 17.30
C LYS A 39 9.30 -6.05 17.17
N MET A 40 10.41 -5.98 16.44
CA MET A 40 11.09 -4.71 16.17
C MET A 40 10.22 -3.75 15.31
N CYS A 41 9.39 -4.29 14.42
CA CYS A 41 8.44 -3.54 13.60
C CYS A 41 7.18 -3.07 14.34
N ALA A 42 6.94 -3.55 15.56
CA ALA A 42 5.81 -3.08 16.35
C ALA A 42 5.96 -1.59 16.70
N THR A 43 4.84 -0.95 17.05
CA THR A 43 4.82 0.44 17.51
C THR A 43 5.57 0.56 18.84
N LYS A 44 6.07 1.75 19.15
CA LYS A 44 6.73 2.01 20.45
C LYS A 44 5.80 1.75 21.64
N GLN A 45 4.50 1.99 21.46
CA GLN A 45 3.47 1.66 22.46
C GLN A 45 3.38 0.15 22.73
N ASN A 46 3.62 -0.66 21.70
CA ASN A 46 3.65 -2.12 21.77
C ASN A 46 5.10 -2.65 21.92
N GLU A 47 5.95 -1.89 22.63
CA GLU A 47 7.36 -2.25 22.95
C GLU A 47 8.28 -2.45 21.73
N GLY A 48 7.83 -2.12 20.52
CA GLY A 48 8.63 -2.21 19.32
C GLY A 48 9.61 -1.04 19.16
N LYS A 49 10.47 -1.15 18.16
CA LYS A 49 11.47 -0.12 17.85
C LYS A 49 11.03 0.83 16.73
N GLY A 50 9.83 0.62 16.17
CA GLY A 50 9.29 1.45 15.10
C GLY A 50 9.92 1.20 13.73
N PHE A 51 10.57 0.04 13.54
CA PHE A 51 10.93 -0.40 12.19
C PHE A 51 9.68 -0.66 11.36
N LYS A 52 9.82 -0.68 10.04
CA LYS A 52 8.69 -0.92 9.15
C LYS A 52 8.78 -2.33 8.58
N ASP A 53 7.67 -3.05 8.67
CA ASP A 53 7.43 -4.20 7.82
C ASP A 53 7.37 -3.70 6.37
N LEU A 54 8.30 -4.16 5.53
CA LEU A 54 8.50 -3.61 4.19
C LEU A 54 7.33 -3.94 3.27
N HIS A 55 6.71 -5.10 3.45
CA HIS A 55 5.55 -5.48 2.67
C HIS A 55 4.36 -4.57 2.98
N SER A 56 4.03 -4.42 4.26
CA SER A 56 2.97 -3.52 4.75
C SER A 56 3.25 -2.08 4.37
N PHE A 57 4.51 -1.64 4.46
CA PHE A 57 4.90 -0.29 4.06
C PHE A 57 4.79 -0.07 2.55
N ASN A 58 5.14 -1.06 1.73
CA ASN A 58 4.95 -1.01 0.28
C ASN A 58 3.46 -0.91 -0.08
N MET A 59 2.60 -1.72 0.56
CA MET A 59 1.15 -1.65 0.36
C MET A 59 0.60 -0.28 0.78
N ALA A 60 0.98 0.25 1.94
CA ALA A 60 0.55 1.58 2.38
C ALA A 60 0.97 2.71 1.43
N LEU A 61 2.15 2.62 0.80
CA LEU A 61 2.57 3.58 -0.21
C LEU A 61 1.77 3.48 -1.51
N LEU A 62 1.37 2.27 -1.91
CA LEU A 62 0.47 2.06 -3.05
C LEU A 62 -0.94 2.55 -2.75
N GLU A 63 -1.45 2.35 -1.54
CA GLU A 63 -2.73 2.91 -1.08
C GLU A 63 -2.70 4.43 -1.14
N LYS A 64 -1.59 5.06 -0.72
CA LYS A 64 -1.41 6.52 -0.86
C LYS A 64 -1.49 6.98 -2.32
N GLN A 65 -0.96 6.21 -3.28
CA GLN A 65 -1.12 6.54 -4.70
C GLN A 65 -2.56 6.36 -5.17
N ALA A 66 -3.23 5.27 -4.79
CA ALA A 66 -4.64 5.04 -5.10
C ALA A 66 -5.53 6.17 -4.56
N TRP A 67 -5.30 6.58 -3.31
CA TRP A 67 -5.97 7.72 -2.68
C TRP A 67 -5.76 9.02 -3.47
N LYS A 68 -4.54 9.26 -3.96
CA LYS A 68 -4.24 10.42 -4.79
C LYS A 68 -5.01 10.39 -6.11
N ILE A 69 -5.04 9.23 -6.79
CA ILE A 69 -5.82 9.06 -8.02
C ILE A 69 -7.30 9.28 -7.76
N MET A 70 -7.82 8.84 -6.61
CA MET A 70 -9.23 8.98 -6.27
C MET A 70 -9.64 10.44 -6.04
N ASN A 71 -8.81 11.22 -5.33
CA ASN A 71 -9.18 12.57 -4.88
C ASN A 71 -8.66 13.70 -5.77
N GLU A 72 -7.55 13.51 -6.50
CA GLU A 72 -6.94 14.55 -7.33
C GLU A 72 -7.23 14.33 -8.82
N THR A 73 -8.48 14.62 -9.23
CA THR A 73 -8.97 14.38 -10.61
C THR A 73 -8.27 15.23 -11.67
N SER A 74 -7.73 16.38 -11.30
CA SER A 74 -6.97 17.28 -12.19
C SER A 74 -5.55 16.78 -12.47
N SER A 75 -5.05 15.82 -11.69
CA SER A 75 -3.68 15.31 -11.84
C SER A 75 -3.52 14.55 -13.16
N LEU A 76 -2.34 14.68 -13.78
CA LEU A 76 -2.00 13.92 -15.00
C LEU A 76 -2.10 12.41 -14.74
N LEU A 77 -1.69 11.98 -13.55
CA LEU A 77 -1.78 10.60 -13.10
C LEU A 77 -3.23 10.10 -13.15
N HIS A 78 -4.19 10.84 -12.57
CA HIS A 78 -5.61 10.49 -12.65
C HIS A 78 -6.08 10.40 -14.10
N ARG A 79 -5.78 11.41 -14.93
CA ARG A 79 -6.23 11.45 -16.33
C ARG A 79 -5.73 10.27 -17.15
N ILE A 80 -4.48 9.86 -16.96
CA ILE A 80 -3.87 8.71 -17.64
C ILE A 80 -4.49 7.39 -17.17
N TYR A 81 -4.66 7.19 -15.85
CA TYR A 81 -5.23 5.96 -15.34
C TYR A 81 -6.72 5.86 -15.65
N LYS A 82 -7.46 6.97 -15.57
CA LYS A 82 -8.88 7.04 -15.94
C LYS A 82 -9.08 6.68 -17.40
N SER A 83 -8.34 7.30 -18.32
CA SER A 83 -8.50 7.02 -19.75
C SER A 83 -8.19 5.58 -20.12
N LYS A 84 -7.27 4.93 -19.40
CA LYS A 84 -6.82 3.56 -19.70
C LYS A 84 -7.60 2.46 -18.98
N TYR A 85 -8.03 2.68 -17.73
CA TYR A 85 -8.50 1.59 -16.86
C TYR A 85 -9.91 1.78 -16.29
N PHE A 86 -10.44 3.00 -16.23
CA PHE A 86 -11.77 3.28 -15.69
C PHE A 86 -12.43 4.49 -16.39
N LEU A 87 -12.55 4.42 -17.71
CA LEU A 87 -12.96 5.58 -18.53
C LEU A 87 -14.34 6.12 -18.13
N ASN A 88 -15.30 5.20 -17.98
CA ASN A 88 -16.71 5.50 -17.71
C ASN A 88 -17.13 5.13 -16.28
N SER A 89 -16.17 4.87 -15.39
CA SER A 89 -16.45 4.41 -14.04
C SER A 89 -15.59 5.15 -13.02
N SER A 90 -15.86 4.91 -11.74
CA SER A 90 -14.98 5.35 -10.66
C SER A 90 -13.74 4.44 -10.55
N ILE A 91 -12.74 4.90 -9.78
CA ILE A 91 -11.59 4.06 -9.41
C ILE A 91 -12.02 2.86 -8.53
N GLN A 92 -13.10 2.99 -7.76
CA GLN A 92 -13.60 1.91 -6.91
C GLN A 92 -14.15 0.75 -7.74
N GLU A 93 -14.78 1.05 -8.87
CA GLU A 93 -15.36 0.08 -9.80
C GLU A 93 -14.36 -0.42 -10.86
N ALA A 94 -13.13 0.09 -10.83
CA ALA A 94 -12.14 -0.23 -11.83
C ALA A 94 -11.81 -1.73 -11.82
N GLN A 95 -11.79 -2.35 -13.00
CA GLN A 95 -11.41 -3.75 -13.15
C GLN A 95 -9.92 -3.87 -13.48
N LEU A 96 -9.32 -5.01 -13.15
CA LEU A 96 -7.91 -5.26 -13.43
C LEU A 96 -7.64 -5.34 -14.95
N GLY A 97 -8.57 -5.93 -15.71
CA GLY A 97 -8.45 -6.17 -17.14
C GLY A 97 -7.46 -7.29 -17.50
N ASN A 98 -7.32 -7.58 -18.80
CA ASN A 98 -6.54 -8.73 -19.29
C ASN A 98 -5.01 -8.49 -19.29
N ALA A 99 -4.58 -7.26 -19.59
CA ALA A 99 -3.17 -6.89 -19.70
C ALA A 99 -2.85 -5.62 -18.89
N PRO A 100 -2.98 -5.66 -17.55
CA PRO A 100 -2.67 -4.52 -16.71
C PRO A 100 -1.18 -4.20 -16.75
N SER A 101 -0.84 -2.91 -16.62
CA SER A 101 0.56 -2.54 -16.35
C SER A 101 0.95 -3.01 -14.95
N TYR A 102 2.25 -3.22 -14.72
CA TYR A 102 2.74 -3.66 -13.41
C TYR A 102 2.40 -2.65 -12.30
N ALA A 103 2.49 -1.35 -12.61
CA ALA A 103 2.07 -0.28 -11.70
C ALA A 103 0.56 -0.34 -11.42
N TRP A 104 -0.27 -0.48 -12.46
CA TRP A 104 -1.72 -0.57 -12.29
C TRP A 104 -2.10 -1.77 -11.42
N ARG A 105 -1.49 -2.94 -11.63
CA ARG A 105 -1.78 -4.13 -10.84
C ARG A 105 -1.55 -3.89 -9.34
N GLY A 106 -0.44 -3.22 -8.98
CA GLY A 106 -0.14 -2.89 -7.59
C GLY A 106 -1.11 -1.87 -6.98
N ILE A 107 -1.46 -0.82 -7.74
CA ILE A 107 -2.45 0.18 -7.32
C ILE A 107 -3.84 -0.45 -7.20
N TRP A 108 -4.24 -1.28 -8.16
CA TRP A 108 -5.53 -1.94 -8.17
C TRP A 108 -5.72 -2.84 -6.95
N GLU A 109 -4.69 -3.61 -6.58
CA GLU A 109 -4.74 -4.43 -5.38
C GLU A 109 -4.81 -3.61 -4.09
N SER A 110 -4.16 -2.44 -4.06
CA SER A 110 -4.19 -1.55 -2.90
C SER A 110 -5.55 -0.84 -2.73
N ILE A 111 -6.32 -0.62 -3.81
CA ILE A 111 -7.68 -0.04 -3.72
C ILE A 111 -8.57 -0.86 -2.78
N ARG A 112 -8.48 -2.20 -2.83
CA ARG A 112 -9.31 -3.05 -1.96
C ARG A 112 -8.99 -2.84 -0.49
N LEU A 113 -7.72 -2.67 -0.14
CA LEU A 113 -7.29 -2.37 1.23
C LEU A 113 -7.67 -0.95 1.64
N LEU A 114 -7.48 0.01 0.73
CA LEU A 114 -7.88 1.40 0.93
C LEU A 114 -9.37 1.51 1.27
N MET A 115 -10.24 0.84 0.50
CA MET A 115 -11.69 0.87 0.73
C MET A 115 -12.11 0.27 2.07
N LYS A 116 -11.36 -0.71 2.62
CA LYS A 116 -11.60 -1.22 3.97
C LYS A 116 -11.31 -0.18 5.06
N GLY A 117 -10.37 0.74 4.81
CA GLY A 117 -10.03 1.82 5.73
C GLY A 117 -10.84 3.10 5.50
N CYS A 118 -11.44 3.25 4.32
CA CYS A 118 -12.26 4.40 3.99
C CYS A 118 -13.59 4.36 4.75
N LYS A 119 -14.00 5.53 5.21
CA LYS A 119 -15.35 5.75 5.74
C LYS A 119 -15.99 6.84 4.93
N TRP A 120 -17.24 6.61 4.57
CA TRP A 120 -18.04 7.64 3.94
C TRP A 120 -18.51 8.64 5.00
N ARG A 121 -18.43 9.93 4.67
CA ARG A 121 -18.93 11.01 5.52
C ARG A 121 -20.03 11.72 4.74
N VAL A 122 -21.22 11.70 5.30
CA VAL A 122 -22.39 12.42 4.78
C VAL A 122 -22.16 13.92 4.90
N GLY A 123 -22.29 14.63 3.78
CA GLY A 123 -22.27 16.08 3.68
C GLY A 123 -23.68 16.67 3.68
N ASP A 124 -24.00 17.42 2.63
CA ASP A 124 -25.30 18.04 2.38
C ASP A 124 -26.39 17.08 1.86
N GLY A 125 -26.00 15.88 1.44
CA GLY A 125 -26.92 14.84 0.98
C GLY A 125 -27.17 14.81 -0.52
N GLU A 126 -26.67 15.77 -1.30
CA GLU A 126 -26.97 15.87 -2.74
C GLU A 126 -26.34 14.75 -3.58
N SER A 127 -25.23 14.17 -3.08
CA SER A 127 -24.50 13.08 -3.73
C SER A 127 -24.85 11.69 -3.18
N ILE A 128 -25.87 11.58 -2.33
CA ILE A 128 -26.29 10.34 -1.69
C ILE A 128 -27.36 9.66 -2.53
N ASN A 129 -27.11 8.42 -2.94
CA ASN A 129 -28.16 7.57 -3.48
C ASN A 129 -28.70 6.64 -2.39
N ILE A 130 -29.84 7.04 -1.80
CA ILE A 130 -30.50 6.35 -0.67
C ILE A 130 -30.71 4.85 -0.94
N TRP A 131 -30.90 4.45 -2.19
CA TRP A 131 -31.20 3.06 -2.55
C TRP A 131 -29.96 2.17 -2.71
N THR A 132 -28.80 2.76 -3.00
CA THR A 132 -27.55 2.00 -3.24
C THR A 132 -26.51 2.19 -2.15
N ASP A 133 -26.62 3.26 -1.36
CA ASP A 133 -25.58 3.70 -0.42
C ASP A 133 -25.97 3.46 1.07
N ILE A 134 -27.17 2.93 1.34
CA ILE A 134 -27.68 2.54 2.68
C ILE A 134 -27.69 1.02 2.83
#